data_AF-A0A522WQ33-F1
#
_entry.id   AF-A0A522WQ33-F1
#
_cell.length_a   1.000
_cell.length_b   1.000
_cell.length_c   1.000
_cell.angle_alpha   90.00
_cell.angle_beta   90.00
_cell.angle_gamma   90.00
#
_symmetry.space_group_name_H-M   'P 1'
#
loop_
_entity.id
_entity.type
_entity.pdbx_description
1 polymer ?
#
loop_
_entity_poly.entity_id
_entity_poly.type
_entity_poly.pdbx_seq_one_letter_code
_entity_poly.pdbx_strand_id
1 'polypeptide(L)' 'MKLISVFLLVLTAGILQGCVFTKIASVPMRLGGAVISIVPGVGNSAHDAIDTAADGVDDIPI' A
#
# COMPACT_ATOMS: atom_id res chain seq x y z
N MET A 1 -13.25 32.31 -19.57
CA MET A 1 -12.71 32.31 -18.18
C MET A 1 -13.50 31.40 -17.25
N LYS A 2 -14.81 31.60 -17.05
CA LYS A 2 -15.65 30.75 -16.17
C LYS A 2 -15.67 29.26 -16.57
N LEU A 3 -15.73 28.94 -17.87
CA LEU A 3 -15.81 27.55 -18.35
C LEU A 3 -14.54 26.73 -18.05
N ILE A 4 -13.35 27.36 -18.20
CA ILE A 4 -12.06 26.72 -17.90
C ILE A 4 -11.95 26.42 -16.41
N SER A 5 -12.36 27.35 -15.55
CA SER A 5 -12.36 27.14 -14.09
C SER A 5 -13.29 25.99 -13.67
N VAL A 6 -14.47 25.88 -14.28
CA VAL A 6 -15.41 24.78 -14.04
C VAL A 6 -14.83 23.44 -14.49
N PHE A 7 -14.21 23.41 -15.68
CA PHE A 7 -13.56 22.21 -16.21
C PHE A 7 -12.42 21.72 -15.29
N LEU A 8 -11.60 22.65 -14.80
CA LEU A 8 -10.51 22.35 -13.85
C LEU A 8 -11.04 21.80 -12.52
N LEU A 9 -12.13 22.35 -12.00
CA LEU A 9 -12.76 21.89 -10.77
C LEU A 9 -13.27 20.45 -10.89
N VAL A 10 -13.91 20.11 -12.00
CA VAL A 10 -14.40 18.74 -12.27
C VAL A 10 -13.24 17.74 -12.36
N LEU A 11 -12.16 18.10 -13.06
CA LEU A 11 -10.94 17.28 -13.15
C LEU A 11 -10.33 17.04 -11.77
N THR A 12 -10.19 18.09 -10.97
CA THR A 12 -9.62 17.99 -9.63
C THR A 12 -10.49 17.10 -8.74
N ALA A 13 -11.81 17.28 -8.77
CA ALA A 13 -12.77 16.46 -8.01
C ALA A 13 -12.70 14.97 -8.39
N GLY A 14 -12.50 14.65 -9.67
CA GLY A 14 -12.32 13.27 -10.14
C GLY A 14 -11.05 12.61 -9.59
N ILE A 15 -9.94 13.35 -9.51
CA ILE A 15 -8.66 12.84 -8.99
C ILE A 15 -8.72 12.63 -7.46
N LEU A 16 -9.44 13.49 -6.73
CA LEU A 16 -9.61 13.34 -5.27
C LEU A 16 -10.30 12.03 -4.87
N GLN A 17 -11.15 11.45 -5.72
CA GLN A 17 -11.76 10.13 -5.46
C GLN A 17 -10.69 9.04 -5.37
N GLY A 18 -9.67 9.10 -6.23
CA GLY A 18 -8.53 8.18 -6.20
C GLY A 18 -7.69 8.32 -4.94
N CYS A 19 -7.58 9.53 -4.36
CA CYS A 19 -6.87 9.75 -3.11
C CYS A 19 -7.56 9.05 -1.92
N VAL A 20 -8.89 9.04 -1.87
CA VAL A 20 -9.63 8.35 -0.79
C VAL A 20 -9.47 6.84 -0.92
N PHE A 21 -9.62 6.30 -2.13
CA PHE A 21 -9.46 4.87 -2.39
C PHE A 21 -8.05 4.36 -2.03
N THR A 22 -7.02 5.06 -2.49
CA THR A 22 -5.62 4.71 -2.17
C THR A 22 -5.32 4.84 -0.69
N LYS A 23 -5.93 5.80 0.01
CA LYS A 23 -5.79 5.94 1.47
C LYS A 23 -6.50 4.82 2.23
N ILE A 24 -7.67 4.39 1.77
CA ILE A 24 -8.40 3.24 2.33
C ILE A 24 -7.61 1.93 2.14
N ALA A 25 -6.90 1.77 1.02
CA ALA A 25 -6.09 0.57 0.80
C ALA A 25 -4.75 0.60 1.56
N SER A 26 -4.04 1.73 1.51
CA SER A 26 -2.67 1.85 2.06
C SER A 26 -2.63 1.96 3.58
N VAL A 27 -3.63 2.56 4.22
CA VAL A 27 -3.65 2.73 5.68
C VAL A 27 -3.78 1.39 6.43
N PRO A 28 -4.72 0.49 6.06
CA PRO A 28 -4.80 -0.85 6.65
C PRO A 28 -3.55 -1.68 6.40
N MET A 29 -2.90 -1.56 5.25
CA MET A 29 -1.65 -2.28 4.97
C MET A 29 -0.54 -1.88 5.96
N ARG A 30 -0.41 -0.58 6.26
CA ARG A 30 0.56 -0.07 7.24
C ARG A 30 0.20 -0.46 8.66
N LEU A 31 -1.08 -0.37 9.02
CA LEU A 31 -1.56 -0.74 10.36
C LEU A 31 -1.43 -2.26 10.59
N GLY A 32 -1.79 -3.06 9.59
CA GLY A 32 -1.68 -4.52 9.62
C GLY A 32 -0.24 -4.96 9.83
N GLY A 33 0.72 -4.39 9.09
CA GLY A 33 2.14 -4.67 9.29
C GLY A 33 2.63 -4.33 10.71
N ALA A 34 2.20 -3.18 11.26
CA ALA A 34 2.55 -2.79 12.63
C ALA A 34 1.97 -3.75 13.69
N VAL A 35 0.74 -4.21 13.50
CA VAL A 35 0.10 -5.19 14.41
C VAL A 35 0.79 -6.55 14.33
N ILE A 36 1.05 -7.04 13.11
CA ILE A 36 1.74 -8.31 12.88
C ILE A 36 3.14 -8.30 13.52
N SER A 37 3.86 -7.17 13.45
CA SER A 37 5.19 -7.01 14.05
C SER A 37 5.21 -7.09 15.58
N ILE A 38 4.11 -6.82 16.27
CA ILE A 38 4.05 -6.84 17.75
C ILE A 38 3.69 -8.23 18.28
N VAL A 39 2.98 -9.04 17.49
CA VAL A 39 2.47 -10.35 17.93
C VAL A 39 3.50 -11.44 17.63
N PRO A 40 4.12 -12.09 18.66
CA PRO A 40 5.22 -13.03 18.45
C PRO A 40 4.87 -14.23 17.55
N GLY A 41 3.62 -14.71 17.59
CA GLY A 41 3.18 -15.85 16.78
C GLY A 41 2.95 -15.51 15.29
N VAL A 42 2.48 -14.30 14.98
CA VAL A 42 2.17 -13.89 13.60
C VAL A 42 3.38 -13.20 12.97
N GLY A 43 4.12 -12.42 13.76
CA GLY A 43 5.36 -11.75 13.33
C GLY A 43 6.43 -12.75 12.90
N ASN A 44 6.66 -13.82 13.67
CA ASN A 44 7.62 -14.86 13.28
C ASN A 44 7.19 -15.60 12.01
N SER A 45 5.92 -16.02 11.89
CA SER A 45 5.45 -16.67 10.65
C SER A 45 5.52 -15.75 9.43
N ALA A 46 5.28 -14.45 9.61
CA ALA A 46 5.46 -13.47 8.53
C ALA A 46 6.94 -13.29 8.16
N HIS A 47 7.84 -13.28 9.15
CA HIS A 47 9.29 -13.18 8.94
C HIS A 47 9.83 -14.42 8.21
N ASP A 48 9.50 -15.63 8.66
CA ASP A 48 9.94 -16.89 8.05
C ASP A 48 9.46 -17.01 6.58
N ALA A 49 8.24 -16.54 6.31
CA ALA A 49 7.69 -16.52 4.95
C ALA A 49 8.43 -15.51 4.04
N ILE A 50 8.85 -14.37 4.59
CA ILE A 50 9.64 -13.37 3.86
C ILE A 50 11.05 -13.91 3.58
N ASP A 51 11.71 -14.52 4.56
CA ASP A 51 13.05 -15.08 4.40
C ASP A 51 13.06 -16.20 3.35
N THR A 52 12.09 -17.11 3.38
CA THR A 52 11.97 -18.18 2.36
C THR A 52 11.81 -17.60 0.94
N ALA A 53 11.04 -16.51 0.81
CA ALA A 53 10.87 -15.84 -0.47
C ALA A 53 12.15 -15.10 -0.91
N ALA A 54 12.89 -14.52 0.04
CA ALA A 54 14.15 -13.83 -0.22
C ALA A 54 15.25 -14.81 -0.64
N ASP A 55 15.39 -15.93 0.08
CA ASP A 55 16.33 -17.01 -0.26
C ASP A 55 16.08 -17.53 -1.68
N GLY A 56 14.81 -17.72 -2.06
CA GLY A 56 14.45 -18.12 -3.42
C GLY A 56 14.78 -17.10 -4.51
N VAL A 57 14.97 -15.83 -4.16
CA VAL A 57 15.44 -14.77 -5.08
C VAL A 57 16.96 -14.69 -5.09
N ASP A 58 17.63 -14.83 -3.94
CA ASP A 58 19.09 -14.84 -3.82
C ASP A 58 19.72 -16.04 -4.54
N ASP A 59 19.03 -17.18 -4.59
CA ASP A 59 19.45 -18.38 -5.32
C ASP A 59 19.37 -18.24 -6.85
N ILE A 60 18.77 -17.15 -7.37
CA ILE A 60 18.76 -16.89 -8.81
C ILE A 60 20.16 -16.42 -9.24
N PRO A 61 20.87 -17.15 -10.12
CA PRO A 61 22.15 -16.71 -10.63
C PRO A 61 21.94 -15.64 -11.70
N ILE A 62 21.72 -14.38 -11.27
CA ILE A 62 21.77 -13.17 -12.11
C ILE A 62 23.10 -12.43 -11.94
#